data_AF-W7L739-F1
#
_entry.id   AF-W7L739-F1
#
_cell.length_a   1.000
_cell.length_b   1.000
_cell.length_c   1.000
_cell.angle_alpha   90.00
_cell.angle_beta   90.00
_cell.angle_gamma   90.00
#
_symmetry.space_group_name_H-M   'P 1'
#
loop_
_entity.id
_entity.type
_entity.pdbx_description
1 polymer ?
#
loop_
_entity_poly.entity_id
_entity_poly.type
_entity_poly.pdbx_seq_one_letter_code
_entity_poly.pdbx_strand_id
1 'polypeptide(L)'
;MNCVEELNKAFLLAWVGDLEEAKKIARDCENELKDVKEVREKLMKVKGEVDYDFQLAKALREAKVETEDILRLALFALSKRLRKGEFRAEVKREGNLIYSVMDIEFKKMLRGVIFNREGYSYSLLNTCPGFFVAYNQIVYGEFQCNKVEDVVKEIVGKIRA
;
A
#
# COMPACT_ATOMS: atom_id res chain seq x y z
N MET A 1 -9.98 16.11 -3.80
CA MET A 1 -9.96 14.69 -3.38
C MET A 1 -8.87 14.52 -2.34
N ASN A 2 -9.01 13.62 -1.36
CA ASN A 2 -7.93 13.43 -0.38
C ASN A 2 -6.90 12.43 -0.93
N CYS A 3 -5.90 12.93 -1.66
CA CYS A 3 -4.83 12.11 -2.23
C CYS A 3 -4.10 11.23 -1.20
N VAL A 4 -4.05 11.63 0.09
CA VAL A 4 -3.38 10.83 1.13
C VAL A 4 -4.16 9.54 1.38
N GLU A 5 -5.46 9.66 1.66
CA GLU A 5 -6.34 8.52 1.96
C GLU A 5 -6.53 7.63 0.72
N GLU A 6 -6.73 8.26 -0.44
CA GLU A 6 -6.95 7.56 -1.70
C GLU A 6 -5.69 6.78 -2.14
N LEU A 7 -4.49 7.36 -2.03
CA LEU A 7 -3.27 6.62 -2.36
C LEU A 7 -2.96 5.52 -1.35
N ASN A 8 -3.32 5.69 -0.07
CA ASN A 8 -3.25 4.60 0.91
C ASN A 8 -4.18 3.45 0.51
N LYS A 9 -5.43 3.75 0.14
CA LYS A 9 -6.38 2.76 -0.39
C LYS A 9 -5.85 2.07 -1.64
N ALA A 10 -5.33 2.82 -2.61
CA ALA A 10 -4.75 2.28 -3.83
C ALA A 10 -3.54 1.38 -3.56
N PHE A 11 -2.70 1.72 -2.59
CA PHE A 11 -1.60 0.86 -2.15
C PHE A 11 -2.10 -0.48 -1.60
N LEU A 12 -3.11 -0.46 -0.74
CA LEU A 12 -3.70 -1.67 -0.17
C LEU A 12 -4.43 -2.53 -1.23
N LEU A 13 -5.04 -1.90 -2.23
CA LEU A 13 -5.64 -2.61 -3.37
C LEU A 13 -4.58 -3.26 -4.27
N ALA A 14 -3.48 -2.55 -4.52
CA ALA A 14 -2.34 -3.10 -5.26
C ALA A 14 -1.70 -4.29 -4.53
N TRP A 15 -1.67 -4.28 -3.18
CA TRP A 15 -1.19 -5.40 -2.37
C TRP A 15 -1.95 -6.71 -2.63
N VAL A 16 -3.28 -6.64 -2.73
CA VAL A 16 -4.12 -7.82 -3.03
C VAL A 16 -4.23 -8.12 -4.53
N GLY A 17 -3.64 -7.30 -5.40
CA GLY A 17 -3.62 -7.51 -6.85
C GLY A 17 -4.77 -6.85 -7.62
N ASP A 18 -5.56 -5.97 -6.98
CA ASP A 18 -6.57 -5.13 -7.62
C ASP A 18 -5.91 -3.92 -8.30
N LEU A 19 -5.22 -4.17 -9.42
CA LEU A 19 -4.49 -3.13 -10.13
C LEU A 19 -5.38 -2.16 -10.90
N GLU A 20 -6.56 -2.56 -11.33
CA GLU A 20 -7.41 -1.66 -12.13
C GLU A 20 -7.87 -0.47 -11.29
N GLU A 21 -8.42 -0.75 -10.11
CA GLU A 21 -8.88 0.30 -9.21
C GLU A 21 -7.68 1.07 -8.63
N ALA A 22 -6.60 0.39 -8.24
CA ALA A 22 -5.39 1.05 -7.75
C ALA A 22 -4.79 2.02 -8.79
N LYS A 23 -4.73 1.63 -10.07
CA LYS A 23 -4.20 2.48 -11.15
C LYS A 23 -5.13 3.63 -11.48
N LYS A 24 -6.45 3.44 -11.37
CA LYS A 24 -7.44 4.50 -11.55
C LYS A 24 -7.25 5.59 -10.50
N ILE A 25 -7.27 5.23 -9.22
CA ILE A 25 -7.04 6.16 -8.11
C ILE A 25 -5.69 6.88 -8.26
N ALA A 26 -4.64 6.14 -8.62
CA ALA A 26 -3.31 6.72 -8.81
C ALA A 26 -3.27 7.75 -9.96
N ARG A 27 -4.00 7.53 -11.07
CA ARG A 27 -4.09 8.51 -12.17
C ARG A 27 -4.84 9.77 -11.74
N ASP A 28 -5.92 9.61 -10.98
CA ASP A 28 -6.71 10.73 -10.48
C ASP A 28 -5.85 11.60 -9.56
N CYS A 29 -5.10 10.99 -8.64
CA CYS A 29 -4.18 11.69 -7.75
C CYS A 29 -3.01 12.35 -8.51
N GLU A 30 -2.46 11.68 -9.53
CA GLU A 30 -1.41 12.26 -10.38
C GLU A 30 -1.92 13.50 -11.13
N ASN A 31 -3.18 13.51 -11.57
CA ASN A 31 -3.78 14.66 -12.23
C ASN A 31 -3.98 15.85 -11.29
N GLU A 32 -4.38 15.60 -10.04
CA GLU A 32 -4.57 16.62 -9.01
C GLU A 32 -3.23 17.22 -8.55
N LEU A 33 -2.17 16.39 -8.54
CA LEU A 33 -0.81 16.75 -8.15
C LEU A 33 0.09 17.11 -9.36
N LYS A 34 -0.44 17.67 -10.45
CA LYS A 34 0.40 18.00 -11.62
C LYS A 34 1.36 19.16 -11.38
N ASP A 35 1.00 20.05 -10.47
CA ASP A 35 1.71 21.28 -10.10
C ASP A 35 3.01 21.03 -9.32
N VAL A 36 3.17 19.87 -8.66
CA VAL A 36 4.43 19.53 -7.96
C VAL A 36 5.65 19.37 -8.85
N LYS A 37 5.52 19.48 -10.18
CA LYS A 37 6.67 19.60 -11.08
C LYS A 37 7.51 20.85 -10.75
N GLU A 38 6.87 21.98 -10.50
CA GLU A 38 7.55 23.23 -10.17
C GLU A 38 8.25 23.12 -8.81
N VAL A 39 7.59 22.51 -7.83
CA VAL A 39 8.16 22.18 -6.53
C VAL A 39 9.40 21.29 -6.68
N ARG A 40 9.35 20.28 -7.55
CA ARG A 40 10.48 19.38 -7.80
C ARG A 40 11.69 20.12 -8.38
N GLU A 41 11.46 21.00 -9.36
CA GLU A 41 12.53 21.79 -9.97
C GLU A 41 13.18 22.73 -8.95
N LYS A 42 12.36 23.40 -8.14
CA LYS A 42 12.82 24.24 -7.03
C LYS A 42 13.67 23.45 -6.02
N LEU A 43 13.22 22.26 -5.62
CA LEU A 43 13.95 21.36 -4.73
C LEU A 43 15.31 20.94 -5.31
N MET A 44 15.34 20.56 -6.59
CA MET A 44 16.58 20.16 -7.26
C MET A 44 17.57 21.32 -7.39
N LYS A 45 17.07 22.53 -7.65
CA LYS A 45 17.88 23.75 -7.69
C LYS A 45 18.53 24.03 -6.33
N VAL A 46 17.73 24.09 -5.26
CA VAL A 46 18.24 24.32 -3.90
C VAL A 46 19.25 23.24 -3.50
N LYS A 47 18.99 21.97 -3.85
CA LYS A 47 19.93 20.88 -3.61
C LYS A 47 21.25 21.03 -4.38
N GLY A 48 21.22 21.61 -5.59
CA GLY A 48 22.41 21.86 -6.39
C GLY A 48 23.24 23.07 -5.92
N GLU A 49 22.64 23.96 -5.11
CA GLU A 49 23.28 25.16 -4.57
C GLU A 49 23.93 24.94 -3.19
N VAL A 50 23.72 23.78 -2.56
CA VAL A 50 24.32 23.44 -1.26
C VAL A 50 25.52 22.51 -1.42
N ASP A 51 26.61 22.82 -0.72
CA ASP A 51 27.86 22.05 -0.77
C ASP A 51 27.81 20.81 0.14
N TYR A 52 27.01 20.86 1.22
CA TYR A 52 26.92 19.80 2.21
C TYR A 52 25.47 19.47 2.59
N ASP A 53 25.16 18.19 2.73
CA ASP A 53 23.80 17.70 3.03
C ASP A 53 23.18 18.32 4.29
N PHE A 54 23.98 18.62 5.33
CA PHE A 54 23.48 19.22 6.57
C PHE A 54 22.94 20.65 6.38
N GLN A 55 23.32 21.33 5.29
CA GLN A 55 22.84 22.68 4.97
C GLN A 55 21.48 22.66 4.26
N LEU A 56 21.08 21.52 3.70
CA LEU A 56 19.90 21.39 2.84
C LEU A 56 18.63 21.85 3.57
N ALA A 57 18.42 21.42 4.81
CA ALA A 57 17.21 21.79 5.57
C ALA A 57 17.09 23.30 5.77
N LYS A 58 18.21 24.02 5.96
CA LYS A 58 18.23 25.48 6.07
C LYS A 58 17.91 26.13 4.72
N ALA A 59 18.60 25.70 3.65
CA ALA A 59 18.43 26.25 2.31
C ALA A 59 16.99 26.06 1.78
N LEU A 60 16.36 24.91 2.08
CA LEU A 60 14.95 24.65 1.74
C LEU A 60 14.00 25.65 2.40
N ARG A 61 14.20 25.97 3.68
CA ARG A 61 13.40 26.97 4.40
C ARG A 61 13.60 28.37 3.82
N GLU A 62 14.85 28.75 3.53
CA GLU A 62 15.17 30.05 2.92
C GLU A 62 14.53 30.20 1.53
N ALA A 63 14.48 29.10 0.77
CA ALA A 63 13.79 29.04 -0.50
C ALA A 63 12.25 28.99 -0.37
N LYS A 64 11.67 29.00 0.84
CA LYS A 64 10.22 28.84 1.10
C LYS A 64 9.68 27.55 0.50
N VAL A 65 10.35 26.44 0.75
CA VAL A 65 9.80 25.09 0.48
C VAL A 65 9.20 24.58 1.78
N GLU A 66 7.90 24.37 1.77
CA GLU A 66 7.14 23.98 2.95
C GLU A 66 7.07 22.46 3.11
N THR A 67 6.69 21.98 4.29
CA THR A 67 6.48 20.53 4.50
C THR A 67 5.40 19.97 3.57
N GLU A 68 4.35 20.75 3.29
CA GLU A 68 3.28 20.35 2.37
C GLU A 68 3.80 20.07 0.95
N ASP A 69 4.73 20.89 0.46
CA ASP A 69 5.37 20.71 -0.86
C ASP A 69 6.06 19.33 -0.96
N ILE A 70 6.78 18.96 0.10
CA ILE A 70 7.48 17.68 0.20
C ILE A 70 6.47 16.52 0.23
N LEU A 71 5.39 16.67 1.00
CA LEU A 71 4.32 15.66 1.08
C LEU A 71 3.64 15.46 -0.28
N ARG A 72 3.27 16.55 -0.97
CA ARG A 72 2.68 16.49 -2.31
C ARG A 72 3.61 15.81 -3.30
N LEU A 73 4.92 16.09 -3.24
CA LEU A 73 5.91 15.43 -4.11
C LEU A 73 5.99 13.93 -3.82
N ALA A 74 5.98 13.54 -2.55
CA ALA A 74 5.99 12.14 -2.13
C ALA A 74 4.73 11.40 -2.61
N LEU A 75 3.55 12.01 -2.48
CA LEU A 75 2.29 11.47 -2.98
C LEU A 75 2.30 11.31 -4.52
N PHE A 76 2.83 12.29 -5.24
CA PHE A 76 2.99 12.21 -6.70
C PHE A 76 3.99 11.12 -7.13
N ALA A 77 5.06 10.91 -6.36
CA ALA A 77 5.98 9.80 -6.62
C ALA A 77 5.33 8.44 -6.34
N LEU A 78 4.54 8.33 -5.26
CA LEU A 78 3.79 7.12 -4.91
C LEU A 78 2.75 6.78 -5.99
N SER A 79 1.97 7.75 -6.46
CA SER A 79 0.97 7.54 -7.52
C SER A 79 1.63 7.00 -8.81
N LYS A 80 2.78 7.54 -9.20
CA LYS A 80 3.56 7.03 -10.33
C LYS A 80 4.05 5.60 -10.13
N ARG A 81 4.46 5.22 -8.91
CA ARG A 81 4.87 3.84 -8.59
C ARG A 81 3.69 2.89 -8.69
N LEU A 82 2.54 3.24 -8.12
CA LEU A 82 1.32 2.42 -8.18
C LEU A 82 0.85 2.21 -9.62
N ARG A 83 0.93 3.24 -10.47
CA ARG A 83 0.65 3.12 -11.91
C ARG A 83 1.51 2.09 -12.64
N LYS A 84 2.76 1.93 -12.22
CA LYS A 84 3.72 0.99 -12.79
C LYS A 84 3.62 -0.41 -12.20
N GLY A 85 2.76 -0.65 -11.20
CA GLY A 85 2.57 -1.98 -10.63
C GLY A 85 2.07 -2.99 -11.68
N GLU A 86 2.57 -4.22 -11.59
CA GLU A 86 2.28 -5.30 -12.56
C GLU A 86 1.65 -6.54 -11.92
N PHE A 87 1.71 -6.66 -10.59
CA PHE A 87 1.11 -7.79 -9.87
C PHE A 87 -0.42 -7.78 -9.96
N ARG A 88 -0.99 -8.73 -10.73
CA ARG A 88 -2.44 -8.92 -10.88
C ARG A 88 -2.84 -10.28 -10.31
N ALA A 89 -3.95 -10.32 -9.59
CA ALA A 89 -4.50 -11.56 -9.05
C ALA A 89 -6.03 -11.57 -9.13
N GLU A 90 -6.63 -12.75 -9.00
CA GLU A 90 -8.08 -12.87 -8.77
C GLU A 90 -8.39 -12.39 -7.35
N VAL A 91 -9.16 -11.31 -7.24
CA VAL A 91 -9.53 -10.70 -5.97
C VAL A 91 -10.90 -11.18 -5.54
N LYS A 92 -10.97 -11.71 -4.33
CA LYS A 92 -12.17 -12.26 -3.68
C LYS A 92 -12.50 -11.48 -2.42
N ARG A 93 -13.72 -11.69 -1.90
CA ARG A 93 -14.20 -11.03 -0.68
C ARG A 93 -14.86 -12.05 0.23
N GLU A 94 -14.54 -11.97 1.52
CA GLU A 94 -15.20 -12.72 2.60
C GLU A 94 -15.42 -11.77 3.78
N GLY A 95 -16.68 -11.41 4.05
CA GLY A 95 -16.99 -10.36 5.02
C GLY A 95 -16.31 -9.04 4.68
N ASN A 96 -15.46 -8.54 5.59
CA ASN A 96 -14.67 -7.30 5.44
C ASN A 96 -13.26 -7.55 4.87
N LEU A 97 -12.88 -8.80 4.64
CA LEU A 97 -11.59 -9.16 4.05
C LEU A 97 -11.71 -9.15 2.53
N ILE A 98 -10.90 -8.32 1.88
CA ILE A 98 -10.63 -8.39 0.44
C ILE A 98 -9.30 -9.12 0.29
N TYR A 99 -9.21 -10.14 -0.54
CA TYR A 99 -8.01 -10.97 -0.60
C TYR A 99 -7.76 -11.58 -1.98
N SER A 100 -6.53 -12.01 -2.19
CA SER A 100 -6.14 -12.93 -3.25
C SER A 100 -5.32 -14.08 -2.68
N VAL A 101 -5.35 -15.21 -3.37
CA VAL A 101 -4.56 -16.39 -3.02
C VAL A 101 -3.69 -16.75 -4.22
N MET A 102 -2.39 -16.88 -3.99
CA MET A 102 -1.44 -17.36 -4.98
C MET A 102 -1.04 -18.79 -4.63
N ASP A 103 -1.00 -19.65 -5.64
CA ASP A 103 -0.45 -20.99 -5.49
C ASP A 103 1.05 -20.96 -5.80
N ILE A 104 1.87 -21.44 -4.86
CA ILE A 104 3.34 -21.48 -4.94
C ILE A 104 3.77 -22.94 -4.69
N GLU A 105 3.33 -23.82 -5.59
CA GLU A 105 3.61 -25.28 -5.65
C GLU A 105 3.26 -26.06 -4.37
N PHE A 106 4.06 -25.89 -3.32
CA PHE A 106 3.92 -26.60 -2.04
C PHE A 106 3.12 -25.82 -0.99
N LYS A 107 2.82 -24.54 -1.24
CA LYS A 107 2.03 -23.70 -0.34
C LYS A 107 1.18 -22.71 -1.10
N LYS A 108 0.11 -22.25 -0.44
CA LYS A 108 -0.71 -21.12 -0.88
C LYS A 108 -0.39 -19.92 -0.03
N MET A 109 -0.31 -18.77 -0.69
CA MET A 109 -0.06 -17.48 -0.05
C MET A 109 -1.31 -16.61 -0.17
N LEU A 110 -1.88 -16.24 0.95
CA LEU A 110 -2.98 -15.29 1.03
C LEU A 110 -2.43 -13.89 1.25
N ARG A 111 -2.86 -12.95 0.42
CA ARG A 111 -2.70 -11.51 0.64
C ARG A 111 -4.07 -10.90 0.82
N GLY A 112 -4.30 -10.24 1.93
CA GLY A 112 -5.58 -9.63 2.25
C GLY A 112 -5.46 -8.20 2.77
N VAL A 113 -6.59 -7.51 2.73
CA VAL A 113 -6.78 -6.19 3.32
C VAL A 113 -8.11 -6.11 4.07
N ILE A 114 -8.09 -5.47 5.25
CA ILE A 114 -9.27 -5.02 5.98
C ILE A 114 -9.08 -3.52 6.29
N PHE A 115 -9.83 -2.63 5.65
CA PHE A 115 -9.57 -1.18 5.70
C PHE A 115 -9.68 -0.56 7.10
N ASN A 116 -10.59 -1.05 7.94
CA ASN A 116 -10.89 -0.47 9.26
C ASN A 116 -10.20 -1.23 10.40
N ARG A 117 -9.09 -1.93 10.13
CA ARG A 117 -8.38 -2.72 11.13
C ARG A 117 -7.11 -2.01 11.60
N GLU A 118 -6.91 -2.01 12.91
CA GLU A 118 -5.69 -1.57 13.57
C GLU A 118 -5.10 -2.68 14.44
N GLY A 119 -3.81 -2.59 14.75
CA GLY A 119 -3.14 -3.50 15.68
C GLY A 119 -2.61 -4.78 15.02
N TYR A 120 -2.22 -5.74 15.86
CA TYR A 120 -1.51 -6.95 15.47
C TYR A 120 -2.27 -8.21 15.91
N SER A 121 -2.33 -9.20 15.02
CA SER A 121 -2.87 -10.53 15.30
C SER A 121 -2.00 -11.56 14.61
N TYR A 122 -1.76 -12.68 15.29
CA TYR A 122 -1.07 -13.84 14.73
C TYR A 122 -1.71 -15.11 15.25
N SER A 123 -1.87 -16.09 14.38
CA SER A 123 -2.31 -17.42 14.79
C SER A 123 -1.84 -18.48 13.81
N LEU A 124 -1.58 -19.67 14.34
CA LEU A 124 -1.49 -20.89 13.54
C LEU A 124 -2.87 -21.26 13.02
N LEU A 125 -2.92 -21.84 11.83
CA LEU A 125 -4.16 -22.31 11.23
C LEU A 125 -4.48 -23.73 11.73
N ASN A 126 -5.72 -23.93 12.17
CA ASN A 126 -6.23 -25.23 12.61
C ASN A 126 -6.69 -26.07 11.42
N THR A 127 -7.21 -25.41 10.38
CA THR A 127 -7.75 -26.08 9.19
C THR A 127 -6.64 -26.75 8.38
N CYS A 128 -5.46 -26.12 8.30
CA CYS A 128 -4.35 -26.56 7.48
C CYS A 128 -3.01 -26.18 8.12
N PRO A 129 -1.92 -26.94 7.86
CA PRO A 129 -0.58 -26.52 8.27
C PRO A 129 -0.26 -25.15 7.68
N GLY A 130 -0.02 -24.17 8.55
CA GLY A 130 0.12 -22.78 8.12
C GLY A 130 -0.11 -21.78 9.24
N PHE A 131 -0.08 -20.51 8.89
CA PHE A 131 -0.30 -19.38 9.79
C PHE A 131 -0.91 -18.20 9.06
N PHE A 132 -1.40 -17.24 9.83
CA PHE A 132 -1.63 -15.90 9.33
C PHE A 132 -1.08 -14.84 10.30
N VAL A 133 -0.75 -13.69 9.73
CA VAL A 133 -0.42 -12.45 10.43
C VAL A 133 -1.34 -11.38 9.89
N ALA A 134 -1.88 -10.56 10.78
CA ALA A 134 -2.57 -9.34 10.41
C ALA A 134 -1.93 -8.16 11.16
N TYR A 135 -1.53 -7.12 10.43
CA TYR A 135 -0.94 -5.91 10.97
C TYR A 135 -1.58 -4.68 10.32
N ASN A 136 -2.24 -3.86 11.13
CA ASN A 136 -3.13 -2.79 10.68
C ASN A 136 -4.08 -3.30 9.58
N GLN A 137 -4.11 -2.65 8.41
CA GLN A 137 -4.99 -3.08 7.33
C GLN A 137 -4.52 -4.33 6.59
N ILE A 138 -3.26 -4.75 6.72
CA ILE A 138 -2.68 -5.84 5.91
C ILE A 138 -2.90 -7.18 6.61
N VAL A 139 -3.38 -8.14 5.83
CA VAL A 139 -3.48 -9.56 6.22
C VAL A 139 -2.57 -10.37 5.30
N TYR A 140 -1.84 -11.30 5.88
CA TYR A 140 -0.97 -12.22 5.16
C TYR A 140 -1.11 -13.62 5.75
N GLY A 141 -1.12 -14.64 4.92
CA GLY A 141 -1.13 -16.03 5.40
C GLY A 141 -0.41 -16.98 4.45
N GLU A 142 0.09 -18.07 5.02
CA GLU A 142 0.65 -19.19 4.27
C GLU A 142 0.05 -20.49 4.77
N PHE A 143 -0.36 -21.38 3.86
CA PHE A 143 -0.93 -22.67 4.23
C PHE A 143 -0.72 -23.75 3.15
N GLN A 144 -0.65 -25.00 3.58
CA GLN A 144 -0.31 -26.16 2.73
C GLN A 144 -1.51 -27.08 2.52
N CYS A 145 -2.59 -26.57 1.91
CA CYS A 145 -3.78 -27.36 1.59
C CYS A 145 -4.63 -26.69 0.51
N ASN A 146 -5.67 -27.38 0.04
CA ASN A 146 -6.62 -26.84 -0.94
C ASN A 146 -7.93 -26.31 -0.32
N LYS A 147 -8.07 -26.29 1.01
CA LYS A 147 -9.25 -25.79 1.72
C LYS A 147 -9.21 -24.27 1.90
N VAL A 148 -9.13 -23.54 0.79
CA VAL A 148 -8.94 -22.07 0.80
C VAL A 148 -10.08 -21.37 1.55
N GLU A 149 -11.32 -21.73 1.24
CA GLU A 149 -12.52 -21.10 1.81
C GLU A 149 -12.60 -21.29 3.33
N ASP A 150 -12.27 -22.48 3.83
CA ASP A 150 -12.26 -22.80 5.26
C ASP A 150 -11.16 -22.02 5.99
N VAL A 151 -9.95 -21.94 5.40
CA VAL A 151 -8.85 -21.15 5.94
C VAL A 151 -9.21 -19.67 6.00
N VAL A 152 -9.82 -19.12 4.94
CA VAL A 152 -10.24 -17.71 4.90
C VAL A 152 -11.28 -17.43 5.99
N LYS A 153 -12.28 -18.31 6.15
CA LYS A 153 -13.29 -18.18 7.21
C LYS A 153 -12.66 -18.25 8.61
N GLU A 154 -11.70 -19.14 8.82
CA GLU A 154 -10.94 -19.23 10.07
C GLU A 154 -10.19 -17.93 10.36
N ILE A 155 -9.49 -17.37 9.37
CA ILE A 155 -8.76 -16.10 9.50
C ILE A 155 -9.73 -14.96 9.87
N VAL A 156 -10.86 -14.83 9.16
CA VAL A 156 -11.86 -13.79 9.44
C VAL A 156 -12.45 -13.97 10.84
N GLY A 157 -12.69 -15.21 11.29
CA GLY A 157 -13.14 -15.51 12.64
C GLY A 157 -12.13 -15.10 13.72
N LYS A 158 -10.84 -15.41 13.50
CA LYS A 158 -9.76 -15.12 14.46
C LYS A 158 -9.35 -13.65 14.51
N ILE A 159 -9.59 -12.87 13.46
CA ILE A 159 -9.34 -11.42 13.46
C ILE A 159 -10.44 -10.64 14.19
N ARG A 160 -11.65 -11.21 14.32
CA ARG A 160 -12.77 -10.59 15.06
C ARG A 160 -12.75 -10.85 16.56
N ALA A 161 -11.97 -11.82 17.01
CA ALA A 161 -11.82 -12.22 18.41
C ALA A 161 -10.69 -11.43 19.09
#